data_AF-A0A0R1Q471-F1
#
_entry.id   AF-A0A0R1Q471-F1
#
_cell.length_a   1.000
_cell.length_b   1.000
_cell.length_c   1.000
_cell.angle_alpha   90.00
_cell.angle_beta   90.00
_cell.angle_gamma   90.00
#
_symmetry.space_group_name_H-M   'P 1'
#
loop_
_entity.id
_entity.type
_entity.pdbx_description
1 polymer ?
#
loop_
_entity_poly.entity_id
_entity_poly.type
_entity_poly.pdbx_seq_one_letter_code
_entity_poly.pdbx_strand_id
1 'polypeptide(L)'
;MKYRYIYYLSGVIMGGIMLWAIFKPGTASWVAFACWLPFQIGEFWYGRRLQRFNQRQATVIWALADQLGFTAGDLKRLAGKYGELDWQNTHPENMQFYPSQKVMVSVIRQLKQERNLREMELKQHGNVIE
;
A
#
# COMPACT_ATOMS: atom_id res chain seq x y z
N MET A 1 4.93 -6.68 8.59
CA MET A 1 6.40 -6.84 8.73
C MET A 1 6.94 -8.23 8.37
N LYS A 2 6.20 -9.34 8.55
CA LYS A 2 6.69 -10.72 8.30
C LYS A 2 7.27 -10.98 6.89
N TYR A 3 6.73 -10.34 5.84
CA TYR A 3 7.21 -10.54 4.48
C TYR A 3 8.60 -9.93 4.20
N ARG A 4 8.93 -8.77 4.80
CA ARG A 4 10.24 -8.13 4.62
C ARG A 4 11.39 -9.03 5.06
N TYR A 5 11.22 -9.80 6.13
CA TYR A 5 12.28 -10.67 6.65
C TYR A 5 12.55 -11.86 5.72
N ILE A 6 11.50 -12.43 5.12
CA ILE A 6 11.62 -13.55 4.17
C ILE A 6 12.38 -13.11 2.91
N TYR A 7 12.16 -11.89 2.43
CA TYR A 7 12.91 -11.33 1.29
C TYR A 7 14.40 -11.09 1.60
N TYR A 8 14.72 -10.59 2.79
CA TYR A 8 16.11 -10.43 3.19
C TYR A 8 16.81 -11.79 3.37
N LEU A 9 16.11 -12.77 3.94
CA LEU A 9 16.67 -14.10 4.16
C LEU A 9 16.93 -14.83 2.84
N SER A 10 15.99 -14.78 1.88
CA SER A 10 16.20 -15.37 0.55
C SER A 10 17.33 -14.67 -0.21
N GLY A 11 17.39 -13.33 -0.16
CA GLY A 11 18.47 -12.55 -0.78
C GLY A 11 19.86 -12.88 -0.20
N VAL A 12 19.98 -13.03 1.12
CA VAL A 12 21.25 -13.35 1.79
C VAL A 12 21.69 -14.79 1.52
N ILE A 13 20.77 -15.76 1.59
CA ILE A 13 21.09 -17.18 1.32
C ILE A 13 21.52 -17.34 -0.13
N MET A 14 20.82 -16.73 -1.08
CA MET A 14 21.17 -16.82 -2.50
C MET A 14 22.46 -16.05 -2.83
N GLY A 15 22.69 -14.91 -2.18
CA GLY A 15 23.96 -14.17 -2.28
C GLY A 15 25.15 -15.00 -1.79
N GLY A 16 24.98 -15.77 -0.71
CA GLY A 16 25.99 -16.71 -0.22
C GLY A 16 26.27 -17.87 -1.21
N ILE A 17 25.22 -18.45 -1.80
CA ILE A 17 25.35 -19.50 -2.83
C ILE A 17 26.06 -18.95 -4.09
N MET A 18 25.79 -17.70 -4.47
CA MET A 18 26.46 -17.05 -5.60
C MET A 18 27.94 -16.75 -5.33
N LEU A 19 28.28 -16.25 -4.14
CA LEU A 19 29.67 -16.08 -3.72
C LEU A 19 30.43 -17.40 -3.79
N TRP A 20 29.81 -18.49 -3.34
CA TRP A 20 30.38 -19.84 -3.44
C TRP A 20 30.52 -20.31 -4.91
N ALA A 21 29.57 -19.99 -5.78
CA ALA A 21 29.59 -20.36 -7.20
C ALA A 21 30.60 -19.57 -8.04
N ILE A 22 30.95 -18.34 -7.66
CA ILE A 22 32.03 -17.55 -8.32
C ILE A 22 33.39 -18.23 -8.16
N PHE A 23 33.62 -18.95 -7.06
CA PHE A 23 34.84 -19.75 -6.86
C PHE A 23 34.85 -21.09 -7.61
N LYS A 24 33.78 -21.46 -8.33
CA LYS A 24 33.74 -22.63 -9.23
C LYS A 24 33.41 -22.22 -10.67
N PRO A 25 34.41 -22.08 -11.56
CA PRO A 25 34.17 -21.64 -12.93
C PRO A 25 33.44 -22.73 -13.73
N GLY A 26 32.27 -22.39 -14.28
CA GLY A 26 31.47 -23.26 -15.14
C GLY A 26 30.28 -22.53 -15.77
N THR A 27 29.77 -23.03 -16.90
CA THR A 27 28.64 -22.44 -17.67
C THR A 27 27.34 -22.40 -16.85
N ALA A 28 27.16 -23.30 -15.90
CA ALA A 28 26.00 -23.34 -15.00
C ALA A 28 25.88 -22.07 -14.13
N SER A 29 27.00 -21.45 -13.74
CA SER A 29 26.99 -20.22 -12.92
C SER A 29 26.46 -19.01 -13.70
N TRP A 30 26.73 -18.93 -15.01
CA TRP A 30 26.23 -17.84 -15.86
C TRP A 30 24.72 -17.96 -16.13
N VAL A 31 24.21 -19.16 -16.34
CA VAL A 31 22.76 -19.39 -16.53
C VAL A 31 21.99 -19.05 -15.25
N ALA A 32 22.49 -19.47 -14.09
CA ALA A 32 21.89 -19.11 -12.81
C ALA A 32 21.85 -17.58 -12.60
N PHE A 33 22.92 -16.87 -12.97
CA PHE A 33 22.99 -15.42 -12.88
C PHE A 33 22.03 -14.72 -13.84
N ALA A 34 21.97 -15.19 -15.09
CA ALA A 34 21.07 -14.65 -16.11
C ALA A 34 19.59 -14.85 -15.79
N CYS A 35 19.21 -15.91 -15.05
CA CYS A 35 17.85 -16.09 -14.55
C CYS A 35 17.58 -15.29 -13.26
N TRP A 36 18.56 -15.19 -12.37
CA TRP A 36 18.40 -14.52 -11.08
C TRP A 36 18.30 -13.00 -11.18
N LEU A 37 19.15 -12.36 -11.99
CA LEU A 37 19.16 -10.90 -12.12
C LEU A 37 17.80 -10.34 -12.58
N PRO A 38 17.17 -10.85 -13.65
CA PRO A 38 15.84 -10.42 -14.07
C PRO A 38 14.78 -10.66 -13.00
N PHE A 39 14.89 -11.76 -12.25
CA PHE A 39 13.98 -12.05 -11.14
C PHE A 39 14.10 -10.99 -10.03
N GLN A 40 15.32 -10.68 -9.59
CA GLN A 40 15.60 -9.63 -8.60
C GLN A 40 15.15 -8.24 -9.07
N ILE A 41 15.42 -7.91 -10.34
CA ILE A 41 14.94 -6.68 -10.95
C ILE A 41 13.41 -6.66 -10.93
N GLY A 42 12.75 -7.76 -11.32
CA GLY A 42 11.29 -7.90 -11.28
C GLY A 42 10.70 -7.66 -9.89
N GLU A 43 11.28 -8.28 -8.85
CA GLU A 43 10.86 -8.08 -7.45
C GLU A 43 11.04 -6.63 -7.01
N PHE A 44 12.16 -6.00 -7.36
CA PHE A 44 12.42 -4.59 -7.01
C PHE A 44 11.40 -3.65 -7.65
N TRP A 45 11.09 -3.83 -8.94
CA TRP A 45 10.08 -3.04 -9.63
C TRP A 45 8.68 -3.29 -9.07
N TYR A 46 8.34 -4.54 -8.78
CA TYR A 46 7.06 -4.90 -8.18
C TYR A 46 6.89 -4.26 -6.78
N GLY A 47 7.91 -4.36 -5.92
CA GLY A 47 7.93 -3.74 -4.60
C GLY A 47 7.76 -2.22 -4.66
N ARG A 48 8.51 -1.55 -5.54
CA ARG A 48 8.35 -0.09 -5.77
C ARG A 48 6.95 0.27 -6.26
N ARG A 49 6.41 -0.52 -7.20
CA ARG A 49 5.06 -0.29 -7.73
C ARG A 49 4.00 -0.43 -6.65
N LEU A 50 4.11 -1.47 -5.82
CA LEU A 50 3.20 -1.72 -4.71
C LEU A 50 3.25 -0.59 -3.66
N GLN A 51 4.46 -0.15 -3.31
CA GLN A 51 4.64 0.97 -2.39
C GLN A 51 4.01 2.26 -2.93
N ARG A 52 4.28 2.61 -4.19
CA ARG A 52 3.66 3.79 -4.84
C ARG A 52 2.14 3.68 -4.90
N PHE A 53 1.61 2.49 -5.16
CA PHE A 53 0.17 2.26 -5.16
C PHE A 53 -0.42 2.51 -3.77
N ASN A 54 0.16 1.91 -2.73
CA ASN A 54 -0.34 2.07 -1.35
C ASN A 54 -0.25 3.53 -0.88
N GLN A 55 0.84 4.23 -1.21
CA GLN A 55 0.98 5.66 -0.94
C GLN A 55 -0.14 6.49 -1.58
N ARG A 56 -0.40 6.29 -2.87
CA ARG A 56 -1.48 6.99 -3.57
C ARG A 56 -2.85 6.73 -2.95
N GLN A 57 -3.14 5.47 -2.61
CA GLN A 57 -4.42 5.13 -1.99
C GLN A 57 -4.56 5.78 -0.60
N ALA A 58 -3.52 5.77 0.22
CA ALA A 58 -3.51 6.43 1.52
C ALA A 58 -3.74 7.95 1.37
N THR A 59 -3.05 8.60 0.43
CA THR A 59 -3.27 10.03 0.14
C THR A 59 -4.71 10.32 -0.29
N VAL A 60 -5.32 9.46 -1.12
CA VAL A 60 -6.71 9.65 -1.55
C VAL A 60 -7.69 9.46 -0.38
N ILE A 61 -7.46 8.49 0.50
CA ILE A 61 -8.29 8.28 1.70
C ILE A 61 -8.27 9.54 2.55
N TRP A 62 -7.08 10.04 2.89
CA TRP A 62 -6.93 11.21 3.74
C TRP A 62 -7.46 12.49 3.10
N ALA A 63 -7.21 12.71 1.81
CA ALA A 63 -7.79 13.86 1.11
C ALA A 63 -9.34 13.84 1.10
N LEU A 64 -9.96 12.66 0.97
CA LEU A 64 -11.42 12.53 1.07
C LEU A 64 -11.90 12.67 2.52
N ALA A 65 -11.14 12.16 3.49
CA ALA A 65 -11.46 12.29 4.90
C ALA A 65 -11.43 13.77 5.32
N ASP A 66 -10.40 14.52 4.94
CA ASP A 66 -10.26 15.94 5.24
C ASP A 66 -11.40 16.77 4.63
N GLN A 67 -11.82 16.45 3.40
CA GLN A 67 -12.99 17.08 2.75
C GLN A 67 -14.29 16.83 3.50
N LEU A 68 -14.43 15.69 4.17
CA LEU A 68 -15.63 15.31 4.92
C LEU A 68 -15.54 15.63 6.42
N GLY A 69 -14.39 16.11 6.89
CA GLY A 69 -14.09 16.33 8.31
C GLY A 69 -13.91 15.05 9.12
N PHE A 70 -13.51 13.95 8.46
CA PHE A 70 -13.35 12.64 9.11
C PHE A 70 -11.97 12.51 9.77
N THR A 71 -11.95 11.91 10.95
CA THR A 71 -10.74 11.64 11.72
C THR A 71 -10.29 10.18 11.60
N ALA A 72 -9.13 9.85 12.17
CA ALA A 72 -8.67 8.46 12.27
C ALA A 72 -9.69 7.55 12.99
N GLY A 73 -10.43 8.09 13.98
CA GLY A 73 -11.49 7.38 14.68
C GLY A 73 -12.67 7.03 13.77
N ASP A 74 -13.01 7.90 12.82
CA ASP A 74 -14.08 7.67 11.85
C ASP A 74 -13.64 6.65 10.78
N LEU A 75 -12.39 6.75 10.32
CA LEU A 75 -11.79 5.75 9.41
C LEU A 75 -11.75 4.36 10.05
N LYS A 76 -11.47 4.28 11.37
CA LYS A 76 -11.59 3.02 12.14
C LYS A 76 -13.02 2.48 12.08
N ARG A 77 -14.04 3.31 12.31
CA ARG A 77 -15.45 2.90 12.27
C ARG A 77 -15.86 2.38 10.89
N LEU A 78 -15.41 3.03 9.82
CA LEU A 78 -15.68 2.63 8.43
C LEU A 78 -15.01 1.30 8.05
N ALA A 79 -13.74 1.14 8.45
CA ALA A 79 -12.95 -0.01 8.05
C ALA A 79 -13.16 -1.25 8.92
N GLY A 80 -13.50 -1.08 10.20
CA GLY A 80 -13.76 -2.12 11.21
C GLY A 80 -12.55 -2.98 11.63
N LYS A 81 -11.53 -3.12 10.76
CA LYS A 81 -10.44 -4.09 10.92
C LYS A 81 -9.18 -3.55 11.61
N TYR A 82 -8.88 -2.26 11.45
CA TYR A 82 -7.64 -1.64 11.92
C TYR A 82 -7.93 -0.64 13.04
N GLY A 83 -6.99 -0.53 13.98
CA GLY A 83 -7.10 0.41 15.10
C GLY A 83 -6.96 1.87 14.67
N GLU A 84 -7.29 2.78 15.57
CA GLU A 84 -7.14 4.22 15.31
C GLU A 84 -5.67 4.61 15.10
N LEU A 85 -4.76 4.06 15.92
CA LEU A 85 -3.32 4.24 15.76
C LEU A 85 -2.82 3.70 14.42
N ASP A 86 -3.36 2.57 13.96
CA ASP A 86 -3.01 2.03 12.63
C ASP A 86 -3.39 3.03 11.54
N TRP A 87 -4.59 3.63 11.63
CA TRP A 87 -5.05 4.66 10.70
C TRP A 87 -4.21 5.93 10.80
N GLN A 88 -3.89 6.42 11.99
CA GLN A 88 -2.97 7.56 12.16
C GLN A 88 -1.61 7.29 11.49
N ASN A 89 -1.09 6.07 11.59
CA ASN A 89 0.15 5.65 10.94
C ASN A 89 0.03 5.44 9.41
N THR A 90 -1.16 5.65 8.84
CA THR A 90 -1.36 5.76 7.38
C THR A 90 -1.35 7.20 6.87
N HIS A 91 -1.31 8.18 7.78
CA HIS A 91 -1.34 9.59 7.41
C HIS A 91 -0.15 9.94 6.49
N PRO A 92 -0.31 10.83 5.49
CA PRO A 92 0.76 11.13 4.55
C PRO A 92 2.05 11.64 5.20
N GLU A 93 1.92 12.32 6.35
CA GLU A 93 3.04 12.83 7.13
C GLU A 93 3.76 11.74 7.93
N ASN A 94 3.09 10.63 8.22
CA ASN A 94 3.61 9.55 9.06
C ASN A 94 3.27 8.17 8.48
N MET A 95 3.71 7.90 7.24
CA MET A 95 3.41 6.65 6.52
C MET A 95 4.26 5.46 7.02
N GLN A 96 4.01 5.00 8.24
CA GLN A 96 4.66 3.81 8.80
C GLN A 96 3.90 2.52 8.48
N PHE A 97 2.61 2.63 8.17
CA PHE A 97 1.71 1.51 7.98
C PHE A 97 0.82 1.70 6.74
N TYR A 98 0.50 0.59 6.09
CA TYR A 98 -0.51 0.54 5.03
C TYR A 98 -1.51 -0.58 5.32
N PRO A 99 -2.82 -0.28 5.33
CA PRO A 99 -3.86 -1.29 5.40
C PRO A 99 -3.81 -2.18 4.16
N SER A 100 -4.44 -3.35 4.21
CA SER A 100 -4.56 -4.19 3.01
C SER A 100 -5.27 -3.44 1.88
N GLN A 101 -4.87 -3.70 0.62
CA GLN A 101 -5.46 -3.05 -0.55
C GLN A 101 -6.99 -3.15 -0.61
N LYS A 102 -7.55 -4.31 -0.24
CA LYS A 102 -9.00 -4.53 -0.15
C LYS A 102 -9.67 -3.54 0.81
N VAL A 103 -9.06 -3.29 1.97
CA VAL A 103 -9.58 -2.35 2.97
C VAL A 103 -9.44 -0.92 2.47
N MET A 104 -8.30 -0.53 1.88
CA MET A 104 -8.13 0.81 1.31
C MET A 104 -9.18 1.11 0.25
N VAL A 105 -9.41 0.19 -0.70
CA VAL A 105 -10.42 0.35 -1.76
C VAL A 105 -11.83 0.42 -1.17
N SER A 106 -12.14 -0.40 -0.16
CA SER A 106 -13.44 -0.37 0.53
C SER A 106 -13.69 0.97 1.21
N VAL A 107 -12.71 1.50 1.95
CA VAL A 107 -12.82 2.79 2.66
C VAL A 107 -12.99 3.94 1.67
N ILE A 108 -12.22 3.97 0.57
CA ILE A 108 -12.38 4.99 -0.48
C ILE A 108 -13.79 4.95 -1.07
N ARG A 109 -14.32 3.76 -1.34
CA ARG A 109 -15.69 3.61 -1.87
C ARG A 109 -16.72 4.18 -0.91
N GLN A 110 -16.60 3.88 0.39
CA GLN A 110 -17.52 4.40 1.40
C GLN A 110 -17.41 5.92 1.54
N LEU A 111 -16.20 6.49 1.59
CA LEU A 111 -16.00 7.95 1.65
C LEU A 111 -16.59 8.66 0.42
N LYS A 112 -16.46 8.08 -0.77
CA LYS A 112 -17.10 8.64 -1.98
C LYS A 112 -18.63 8.58 -1.92
N GLN A 113 -19.19 7.51 -1.38
CA GLN A 113 -20.64 7.41 -1.18
C GLN A 113 -21.14 8.47 -0.21
N GLU A 114 -20.45 8.64 0.92
CA GLU A 114 -20.77 9.66 1.93
C GLU A 114 -20.72 11.08 1.34
N ARG A 115 -19.69 11.38 0.56
CA ARG A 115 -19.58 12.65 -0.15
C ARG A 115 -20.76 12.88 -1.10
N ASN A 116 -21.10 11.88 -1.91
CA ASN A 116 -22.21 12.00 -2.86
C ASN A 116 -23.55 12.19 -2.14
N LEU A 117 -23.77 11.52 -0.99
CA LEU A 117 -24.96 11.69 -0.17
C LEU A 117 -25.10 13.14 0.31
N ARG A 118 -24.04 13.70 0.89
CA ARG A 118 -24.03 15.11 1.33
C ARG A 118 -24.25 16.09 0.18
N GLU A 119 -23.65 15.83 -0.98
CA GLU A 119 -23.87 16.65 -2.18
C GLU A 119 -25.33 16.60 -2.66
N MET A 120 -26.00 15.45 -2.56
CA MET A 120 -27.42 15.32 -2.90
C MET A 120 -28.33 16.03 -1.89
N GLU A 121 -28.06 15.89 -0.59
CA GLU A 121 -28.81 16.58 0.47
C GLU A 121 -28.72 18.10 0.32
N LEU A 122 -27.53 18.62 0.01
CA LEU A 122 -27.31 20.06 -0.23
C LEU A 122 -28.10 20.56 -1.43
N LYS A 123 -28.13 19.82 -2.54
CA LYS A 123 -28.92 20.18 -3.73
C LYS A 123 -30.42 20.16 -3.44
N GLN A 124 -30.88 19.18 -2.67
CA GLN A 124 -32.29 19.05 -2.32
C GLN A 124 -32.76 20.21 -1.42
N HIS A 125 -31.93 20.67 -0.47
CA HIS A 125 -32.27 21.81 0.38
C HIS A 125 -32.11 23.17 -0.32
N GLY A 126 -31.16 23.29 -1.26
CA GLY A 126 -30.99 24.51 -2.07
C GLY A 126 -32.16 24.79 -3.01
N ASN A 127 -32.88 23.76 -3.44
CA ASN A 127 -34.03 23.89 -4.36
C ASN A 127 -35.37 24.22 -3.66
N VAL A 128 -35.38 24.40 -2.34
CA VAL A 128 -36.60 24.68 -1.54
C VAL A 128 -36.75 26.18 -1.22
N ILE A 129 -35.77 27.01 -1.62
CA ILE A 129 -35.74 28.46 -1.31
C ILE A 129 -36.05 29.33 -2.57
N GLU A 130 -36.41 28.73 -3.70
CA GLU A 130 -36.93 29.48 -4.88
C GLU A 130 -38.47 29.53 -4.93
#